data_AF-A0A1H8NFQ4-F1
#
_entry.id   AF-A0A1H8NFQ4-F1
#
_cell.length_a   1.000
_cell.length_b   1.000
_cell.length_c   1.000
_cell.angle_alpha   90.00
_cell.angle_beta   90.00
_cell.angle_gamma   90.00
#
_symmetry.space_group_name_H-M   'P 1'
#
loop_
_entity.id
_entity.type
_entity.pdbx_description
1 polymer ?
#
loop_
_entity_poly.entity_id
_entity_poly.type
_entity_poly.pdbx_seq_one_letter_code
_entity_poly.pdbx_strand_id
1 'polypeptide(L)'
;MADLTAFESVPETRREAEAWLDRLIRENRFTVSVFFPLNGAVLLVASAMGWLPDPLSFNPLLVLFGTVVMRAPLVAGVVPTMGKKALAGVLALVGYAYAIEYVGVHTAWPYGEFYYGVELGPTLGGIPLALPVFFLPLVMNAYLLCLLLLGSRADRMAVRLPAVIATVLLMDVVLDPGAVALGFWVYPGGGAFYGVPLSNYAGWVLSATVAVVVLDRTFDRGGLLARLSSCEFMLDDLVSFVILWGGINAWFGNWAAVAVAAAFGVGLVRTERFDSRLFRLPSPPTWWRSE
;
A
#
# COMPACT_ATOMS: atom_id res chain seq x y z
N MET A 1 -27.82 4.10 12.93
CA MET A 1 -27.14 4.27 14.23
C MET A 1 -26.10 3.17 14.31
N ALA A 2 -24.81 3.52 14.33
CA ALA A 2 -23.77 2.55 14.63
C ALA A 2 -24.00 2.06 16.08
N ASP A 3 -23.92 0.76 16.29
CA ASP A 3 -24.05 0.16 17.61
C ASP A 3 -22.80 0.51 18.43
N LEU A 4 -22.89 1.58 19.23
CA LEU A 4 -21.77 2.11 20.01
C LEU A 4 -21.35 1.18 21.16
N THR A 5 -22.08 0.09 21.41
CA THR A 5 -21.76 -0.87 22.48
C THR A 5 -20.53 -1.74 22.15
N ALA A 6 -20.12 -1.82 20.88
CA ALA A 6 -18.98 -2.66 20.45
C ALA A 6 -17.60 -2.15 20.91
N PHE A 7 -17.50 -0.93 21.44
CA PHE A 7 -16.28 -0.35 22.00
C PHE A 7 -16.27 -0.32 23.54
N GLU A 8 -17.27 -0.91 24.21
CA GLU A 8 -17.41 -0.84 25.67
C GLU A 8 -16.43 -1.75 26.43
N SER A 9 -15.78 -2.73 25.77
CA SER A 9 -14.81 -3.63 26.41
C SER A 9 -13.50 -3.72 25.63
N VAL A 10 -12.38 -3.49 26.31
CA VAL A 10 -11.03 -3.71 25.77
C VAL A 10 -10.84 -5.22 25.52
N PRO A 11 -10.40 -5.64 24.33
CA PRO A 11 -10.17 -7.06 24.05
C PRO A 11 -9.16 -7.68 25.02
N GLU A 12 -9.50 -8.82 25.62
CA GLU A 12 -8.62 -9.50 26.58
C GLU A 12 -7.82 -10.62 25.92
N THR A 13 -8.37 -11.20 24.86
CA THR A 13 -7.71 -12.29 24.11
C THR A 13 -7.30 -11.88 22.70
N ARG A 14 -6.30 -12.57 22.14
CA ARG A 14 -5.87 -12.37 20.74
C ARG A 14 -7.05 -12.51 19.76
N ARG A 15 -7.92 -13.51 19.96
CA ARG A 15 -9.08 -13.74 19.08
C ARG A 15 -10.10 -12.61 19.15
N GLU A 16 -10.36 -12.09 20.34
CA GLU A 16 -11.22 -10.92 20.52
C GLU A 16 -10.63 -9.67 19.85
N ALA A 17 -9.32 -9.45 19.99
CA ALA A 17 -8.64 -8.33 19.37
C ALA A 17 -8.70 -8.43 17.83
N GLU A 18 -8.47 -9.61 17.27
CA GLU A 18 -8.60 -9.89 15.83
C GLU A 18 -10.03 -9.65 15.35
N ALA A 19 -11.04 -10.17 16.06
CA ALA A 19 -12.45 -9.99 15.69
C ALA A 19 -12.91 -8.53 15.82
N TRP A 20 -12.42 -7.80 16.82
CA TRP A 20 -12.68 -6.38 17.01
C TRP A 20 -12.07 -5.57 15.86
N LEU A 21 -10.80 -5.83 15.50
CA LEU A 21 -10.14 -5.15 14.39
C LEU A 21 -10.82 -5.44 13.05
N ASP A 22 -11.25 -6.69 12.82
CA ASP A 22 -12.02 -7.08 11.65
C ASP A 22 -13.32 -6.28 11.53
N ARG A 23 -14.05 -6.11 12.64
CA ARG A 23 -15.27 -5.29 12.67
C ARG A 23 -14.96 -3.82 12.40
N LEU A 24 -13.96 -3.26 13.09
CA LEU A 24 -13.57 -1.86 12.92
C LEU A 24 -13.23 -1.54 11.46
N ILE A 25 -12.38 -2.36 10.82
CA ILE A 25 -12.02 -2.17 9.41
C ILE A 25 -13.25 -2.36 8.53
N ARG A 26 -14.04 -3.41 8.75
CA ARG A 26 -15.24 -3.71 7.94
C ARG A 26 -16.26 -2.57 7.95
N GLU A 27 -16.54 -2.00 9.13
CA GLU A 27 -17.49 -0.90 9.29
C GLU A 27 -16.97 0.41 8.69
N ASN A 28 -15.64 0.57 8.58
CA ASN A 28 -14.99 1.78 8.09
C ASN A 28 -14.30 1.61 6.72
N ARG A 29 -14.60 0.54 5.96
CA ARG A 29 -13.93 0.25 4.68
C ARG A 29 -13.97 1.44 3.72
N PHE A 30 -15.11 2.08 3.53
CA PHE A 30 -15.20 3.26 2.65
C PHE A 30 -14.26 4.38 3.11
N THR A 31 -14.27 4.68 4.40
CA THR A 31 -13.42 5.71 4.98
C THR A 31 -11.96 5.40 4.73
N VAL A 32 -11.51 4.19 5.09
CA VAL A 32 -10.12 3.75 4.97
C VAL A 32 -9.66 3.65 3.52
N SER A 33 -10.48 3.06 2.65
CA SER A 33 -10.07 2.61 1.32
C SER A 33 -10.41 3.58 0.19
N VAL A 34 -11.26 4.57 0.45
CA VAL A 34 -11.68 5.59 -0.54
C VAL A 34 -11.47 7.00 -0.01
N PHE A 35 -12.01 7.32 1.17
CA PHE A 35 -11.94 8.69 1.69
C PHE A 35 -10.50 9.11 2.01
N PHE A 36 -9.76 8.32 2.77
CA PHE A 36 -8.35 8.60 3.09
C PHE A 36 -7.44 8.74 1.85
N PRO A 37 -7.42 7.80 0.88
CA PRO A 37 -6.57 7.93 -0.31
C PRO A 37 -7.00 9.09 -1.22
N LEU A 38 -8.30 9.36 -1.36
CA LEU A 38 -8.79 10.49 -2.17
C LEU A 38 -8.37 11.83 -1.56
N ASN A 39 -8.62 12.03 -0.25
CA ASN A 39 -8.20 13.24 0.43
C ASN A 39 -6.67 13.34 0.52
N GLY A 40 -5.97 12.22 0.69
CA GLY A 40 -4.52 12.15 0.61
C GLY A 40 -4.00 12.66 -0.73
N ALA A 41 -4.56 12.22 -1.85
CA ALA A 41 -4.19 12.72 -3.18
C ALA A 41 -4.42 14.24 -3.29
N VAL A 42 -5.58 14.72 -2.86
CA VAL A 42 -5.92 16.16 -2.87
C VAL A 42 -4.94 16.96 -2.03
N LEU A 43 -4.64 16.52 -0.80
CA LEU A 43 -3.74 17.23 0.12
C LEU A 43 -2.29 17.22 -0.39
N LEU A 44 -1.82 16.11 -0.95
CA LEU A 44 -0.47 16.01 -1.52
C LEU A 44 -0.33 16.90 -2.76
N VAL A 45 -1.31 16.88 -3.66
CA VAL A 45 -1.34 17.78 -4.81
C VAL A 45 -1.42 19.24 -4.35
N ALA A 46 -2.30 19.58 -3.42
CA ALA A 46 -2.42 20.93 -2.90
C ALA A 46 -1.12 21.41 -2.22
N SER A 47 -0.38 20.51 -1.57
CA SER A 47 0.96 20.78 -1.02
C SER A 47 1.95 21.09 -2.14
N ALA A 48 2.02 20.25 -3.18
CA ALA A 48 2.90 20.43 -4.34
C ALA A 48 2.60 21.71 -5.12
N MET A 49 1.33 22.11 -5.20
CA MET A 49 0.89 23.32 -5.88
C MET A 49 1.03 24.60 -5.03
N GLY A 50 1.47 24.49 -3.77
CA GLY A 50 1.61 25.62 -2.86
C GLY A 50 0.28 26.23 -2.39
N TRP A 51 -0.80 25.44 -2.41
CA TRP A 51 -2.14 25.89 -2.00
C TRP A 51 -2.39 25.75 -0.50
N LEU A 52 -1.60 24.92 0.18
CA LEU A 52 -1.69 24.72 1.63
C LEU A 52 -0.65 25.59 2.35
N PRO A 53 -0.97 26.11 3.55
CA PRO A 53 0.00 26.78 4.38
C PRO A 53 1.03 25.80 4.93
N ASP A 54 2.23 26.28 5.27
CA ASP A 54 3.38 25.48 5.72
C ASP A 54 3.07 24.42 6.79
N PRO A 55 2.22 24.65 7.81
CA PRO A 55 1.93 23.62 8.81
C PRO A 55 1.21 22.38 8.25
N LEU A 56 0.52 22.54 7.12
CA LEU A 56 -0.27 21.49 6.47
C LEU A 56 0.41 20.93 5.23
N SER A 57 1.16 21.77 4.51
CA SER A 57 1.88 21.37 3.29
C SER A 57 2.86 20.25 3.61
N PHE A 58 2.64 19.08 2.99
CA PHE A 58 3.45 17.88 3.18
C PHE A 58 3.74 17.53 4.65
N ASN A 59 2.79 17.76 5.56
CA ASN A 59 2.99 17.49 6.97
C ASN A 59 3.35 16.00 7.20
N PRO A 60 4.54 15.68 7.73
CA PRO A 60 5.06 14.32 7.80
C PRO A 60 4.19 13.38 8.64
N LEU A 61 3.58 13.90 9.72
CA LEU A 61 2.72 13.12 10.60
C LEU A 61 1.38 12.82 9.94
N LEU A 62 0.82 13.76 9.16
CA LEU A 62 -0.41 13.52 8.39
C LEU A 62 -0.18 12.49 7.28
N VAL A 63 0.94 12.56 6.56
CA VAL A 63 1.33 11.58 5.53
C VAL A 63 1.49 10.19 6.15
N LEU A 64 2.19 10.09 7.28
CA LEU A 64 2.38 8.83 7.98
C LEU A 64 1.06 8.28 8.51
N PHE A 65 0.23 9.11 9.15
CA PHE A 65 -1.07 8.71 9.67
C PHE A 65 -1.98 8.19 8.56
N GLY A 66 -2.13 8.94 7.47
CA GLY A 66 -2.91 8.52 6.31
C GLY A 66 -2.40 7.20 5.73
N THR A 67 -1.09 7.04 5.62
CA THR A 67 -0.48 5.79 5.16
C THR A 67 -0.85 4.62 6.07
N VAL A 68 -0.64 4.74 7.38
CA VAL A 68 -0.95 3.68 8.34
C VAL A 68 -2.42 3.29 8.27
N VAL A 69 -3.33 4.27 8.18
CA VAL A 69 -4.76 4.01 8.00
C VAL A 69 -5.01 3.21 6.72
N MET A 70 -4.45 3.63 5.58
CA MET A 70 -4.61 2.92 4.30
C MET A 70 -4.05 1.49 4.33
N ARG A 71 -2.97 1.23 5.09
CA ARG A 71 -2.38 -0.11 5.25
C ARG A 71 -3.15 -1.00 6.23
N ALA A 72 -4.01 -0.43 7.07
CA ALA A 72 -4.68 -1.15 8.14
C ALA A 72 -5.48 -2.39 7.68
N PRO A 73 -6.22 -2.39 6.55
CA PRO A 73 -6.93 -3.57 6.07
C PRO A 73 -6.00 -4.75 5.76
N LEU A 74 -4.86 -4.48 5.12
CA LEU A 74 -3.86 -5.50 4.85
C LEU A 74 -3.27 -6.06 6.14
N VAL A 75 -2.92 -5.19 7.09
CA VAL A 75 -2.35 -5.59 8.39
C VAL A 75 -3.35 -6.44 9.17
N ALA A 76 -4.61 -6.00 9.28
CA ALA A 76 -5.70 -6.75 9.92
C ALA A 76 -5.99 -8.08 9.21
N GLY A 77 -5.81 -8.15 7.89
CA GLY A 77 -5.94 -9.37 7.12
C GLY A 77 -4.80 -10.36 7.37
N VAL A 78 -3.54 -9.89 7.39
CA VAL A 78 -2.34 -10.73 7.39
C VAL A 78 -1.87 -11.12 8.78
N VAL A 79 -1.90 -10.21 9.76
CA VAL A 79 -1.38 -10.47 11.12
C VAL A 79 -2.01 -11.70 11.79
N PRO A 80 -3.33 -11.97 11.66
CA PRO A 80 -3.93 -13.18 12.22
C PRO A 80 -3.32 -14.48 11.68
N THR A 81 -2.79 -14.47 10.44
CA THR A 81 -2.15 -15.65 9.83
C THR A 81 -0.69 -15.81 10.23
N MET A 82 -0.13 -14.87 10.99
CA MET A 82 1.28 -14.90 11.37
C MET A 82 1.53 -15.80 12.58
N GLY A 83 2.36 -16.82 12.36
CA GLY A 83 3.08 -17.53 13.41
C GLY A 83 4.46 -16.92 13.68
N LYS A 84 5.22 -17.52 14.61
CA LYS A 84 6.59 -17.06 14.96
C LYS A 84 7.53 -16.96 13.74
N LYS A 85 7.40 -17.90 12.80
CA LYS A 85 8.21 -17.93 11.57
C LYS A 85 7.90 -16.75 10.65
N ALA A 86 6.62 -16.44 10.46
CA ALA A 86 6.19 -15.30 9.66
C ALA A 86 6.63 -13.97 10.29
N LEU A 87 6.52 -13.84 11.63
CA LEU A 87 7.04 -12.69 12.35
C LEU A 87 8.55 -12.50 12.14
N ALA A 88 9.34 -13.57 12.25
CA ALA A 88 10.77 -13.52 11.97
C ALA A 88 11.06 -13.11 10.51
N GLY A 89 10.26 -13.59 9.56
CA GLY A 89 10.33 -13.17 8.15
C GLY A 89 10.05 -11.68 7.96
N VAL A 90 9.00 -11.15 8.59
CA VAL A 90 8.67 -9.71 8.57
C VAL A 90 9.81 -8.89 9.16
N LEU A 91 10.35 -9.28 10.32
CA LEU A 91 11.49 -8.58 10.93
C LEU A 91 12.74 -8.64 10.06
N ALA A 92 13.00 -9.76 9.39
CA ALA A 92 14.09 -9.88 8.43
C ALA A 92 13.89 -8.94 7.23
N LEU A 93 12.66 -8.79 6.74
CA LEU A 93 12.34 -7.84 5.66
C LEU A 93 12.43 -6.39 6.09
N VAL A 94 12.07 -6.07 7.33
CA VAL A 94 12.32 -4.75 7.93
C VAL A 94 13.82 -4.45 7.94
N GLY A 95 14.63 -5.38 8.44
CA GLY A 95 16.09 -5.23 8.45
C GLY A 95 16.68 -5.10 7.05
N TYR A 96 16.19 -5.90 6.10
CA TYR A 96 16.59 -5.80 4.69
C TYR A 96 16.22 -4.45 4.09
N ALA A 97 15.01 -3.95 4.30
CA ALA A 97 14.55 -2.66 3.77
C ALA A 97 15.49 -1.52 4.22
N TYR A 98 15.81 -1.44 5.51
CA TYR A 98 16.77 -0.45 6.00
C TYR A 98 18.18 -0.67 5.45
N ALA A 99 18.65 -1.91 5.37
CA ALA A 99 19.99 -2.20 4.87
C ALA A 99 20.15 -1.83 3.39
N ILE A 100 19.20 -2.22 2.54
CA ILE A 100 19.27 -1.92 1.10
C ILE A 100 19.05 -0.43 0.83
N GLU A 101 18.21 0.23 1.63
CA GLU A 101 18.01 1.68 1.54
C GLU A 101 19.27 2.45 1.95
N TYR A 102 19.91 2.04 3.04
CA TYR A 102 21.18 2.63 3.47
C TYR A 102 22.24 2.49 2.38
N VAL A 103 22.37 1.31 1.76
CA VAL A 103 23.28 1.12 0.62
C VAL A 103 22.86 2.00 -0.55
N GLY A 104 21.57 2.08 -0.88
CA GLY A 104 21.01 2.93 -1.94
C GLY A 104 21.40 4.40 -1.81
N VAL A 105 21.09 5.00 -0.66
CA VAL A 105 21.35 6.42 -0.38
C VAL A 105 22.85 6.74 -0.37
N HIS A 106 23.71 5.82 0.09
CA HIS A 106 25.15 6.09 0.20
C HIS A 106 25.97 5.70 -1.03
N THR A 107 25.46 4.82 -1.89
CA THR A 107 26.23 4.25 -3.02
C THR A 107 25.55 4.39 -4.38
N ALA A 108 24.31 4.90 -4.43
CA ALA A 108 23.44 4.89 -5.60
C ALA A 108 23.08 3.47 -6.12
N TRP A 109 23.51 2.40 -5.45
CA TRP A 109 23.15 1.03 -5.80
C TRP A 109 22.14 0.45 -4.79
N PRO A 110 21.06 -0.23 -5.23
CA PRO A 110 20.74 -0.58 -6.60
C PRO A 110 19.85 0.44 -7.32
N TYR A 111 19.29 1.42 -6.62
CA TYR A 111 18.16 2.23 -7.14
C TYR A 111 18.56 3.40 -8.04
N GLY A 112 19.85 3.71 -8.16
CA GLY A 112 20.34 4.98 -8.70
C GLY A 112 20.54 6.01 -7.60
N GLU A 113 21.11 7.16 -7.96
CA GLU A 113 21.30 8.27 -7.03
C GLU A 113 19.95 8.96 -6.79
N PHE A 114 19.52 9.02 -5.53
CA PHE A 114 18.31 9.74 -5.13
C PHE A 114 18.41 10.28 -3.72
N TYR A 115 17.54 11.24 -3.40
CA TYR A 115 17.32 11.69 -2.03
C TYR A 115 15.85 12.00 -1.79
N TYR A 116 15.49 11.99 -0.50
CA TYR A 116 14.17 12.38 0.00
C TYR A 116 14.02 13.90 -0.10
N GLY A 117 13.11 14.39 -0.95
CA GLY A 117 12.84 15.82 -1.08
C GLY A 117 11.78 16.34 -0.09
N VAL A 118 11.01 15.42 0.51
CA VAL A 118 9.97 15.71 1.51
C VAL A 118 10.12 14.76 2.69
N GLU A 119 9.88 15.27 3.90
CA GLU A 119 9.88 14.45 5.11
C GLU A 119 8.66 13.51 5.14
N LEU A 120 8.91 12.20 5.24
CA LEU A 120 7.87 11.16 5.28
C LEU A 120 7.60 10.64 6.71
N GLY A 121 7.90 11.48 7.72
CA GLY A 121 7.90 11.10 9.13
C GLY A 121 9.30 11.20 9.75
N PRO A 122 9.44 10.80 11.03
CA PRO A 122 10.73 10.77 11.71
C PRO A 122 11.75 9.91 10.94
N THR A 123 12.98 10.39 10.85
CA THR A 123 14.08 9.71 10.14
C THR A 123 15.20 9.28 11.09
N LEU A 124 15.88 8.18 10.77
CA LEU A 124 17.13 7.77 11.41
C LEU A 124 18.21 7.63 10.34
N GLY A 125 19.28 8.43 10.45
CA GLY A 125 20.36 8.43 9.45
C GLY A 125 19.90 8.84 8.05
N GLY A 126 18.92 9.75 7.95
CA GLY A 126 18.33 10.19 6.68
C GLY A 126 17.28 9.25 6.08
N ILE A 127 17.02 8.09 6.71
CA ILE A 127 16.05 7.10 6.24
C ILE A 127 14.78 7.18 7.11
N PRO A 128 13.56 7.27 6.52
CA PRO A 128 12.33 7.30 7.29
C PRO A 128 12.12 6.03 8.13
N LEU A 129 11.74 6.20 9.40
CA LEU A 129 11.37 5.09 10.27
C LEU A 129 10.12 4.33 9.78
N ALA A 130 9.34 4.97 8.92
CA ALA A 130 8.16 4.40 8.30
C ALA A 130 8.46 3.60 7.02
N LEU A 131 9.73 3.50 6.59
CA LEU A 131 10.12 2.79 5.36
C LEU A 131 9.49 1.39 5.25
N PRO A 132 9.46 0.53 6.29
CA PRO A 132 8.82 -0.77 6.18
C PRO A 132 7.31 -0.70 5.93
N VAL A 133 6.63 0.35 6.42
CA VAL A 133 5.20 0.59 6.19
C VAL A 133 4.95 1.05 4.75
N PHE A 134 5.92 1.68 4.10
CA PHE A 134 5.83 2.03 2.69
C PHE A 134 6.10 0.82 1.78
N PHE A 135 7.11 0.00 2.11
CA PHE A 135 7.60 -1.06 1.22
C PHE A 135 6.89 -2.42 1.40
N LEU A 136 6.80 -2.96 2.62
CA LEU A 136 6.29 -4.34 2.84
C LEU A 136 4.85 -4.53 2.35
N PRO A 137 3.91 -3.59 2.58
CA PRO A 137 2.56 -3.69 2.07
C PRO A 137 2.47 -3.81 0.56
N LEU A 138 3.32 -3.11 -0.20
CA LEU A 138 3.32 -3.19 -1.67
C LEU A 138 3.64 -4.61 -2.13
N VAL A 139 4.69 -5.22 -1.57
CA VAL A 139 5.06 -6.59 -1.92
C VAL A 139 4.02 -7.60 -1.47
N MET A 140 3.49 -7.47 -0.25
CA MET A 140 2.47 -8.40 0.26
C MET A 140 1.18 -8.31 -0.57
N ASN A 141 0.73 -7.11 -0.94
CA ASN A 141 -0.41 -6.93 -1.84
C ASN A 141 -0.17 -7.58 -3.20
N ALA A 142 0.98 -7.36 -3.83
CA ALA A 142 1.34 -7.99 -5.09
C ALA A 142 1.34 -9.52 -4.98
N TYR A 143 1.87 -10.05 -3.86
CA TYR A 143 1.87 -11.47 -3.56
C TYR A 143 0.46 -12.05 -3.44
N LEU A 144 -0.40 -11.43 -2.62
CA LEU A 144 -1.79 -11.85 -2.41
C LEU A 144 -2.62 -11.76 -3.69
N LEU A 145 -2.46 -10.68 -4.46
CA LEU A 145 -3.13 -10.52 -5.76
C LEU A 145 -2.71 -11.63 -6.74
N CYS A 146 -1.42 -11.96 -6.80
CA CYS A 146 -0.95 -13.07 -7.63
C CYS A 146 -1.48 -14.42 -7.18
N LEU A 147 -1.53 -14.68 -5.86
CA LEU A 147 -2.14 -15.90 -5.33
C LEU A 147 -3.61 -16.04 -5.77
N LEU A 148 -4.35 -14.94 -5.74
CA LEU A 148 -5.76 -14.90 -6.15
C LEU A 148 -5.93 -15.13 -7.66
N LEU A 149 -5.18 -14.41 -8.49
CA LEU A 149 -5.34 -14.43 -9.94
C LEU A 149 -4.77 -15.70 -10.60
N LEU A 150 -3.70 -16.25 -10.05
CA LEU A 150 -3.06 -17.46 -10.60
C LEU A 150 -3.70 -18.75 -10.08
N GLY A 151 -4.40 -18.70 -8.93
CA GLY A 151 -5.00 -19.88 -8.29
C GLY A 151 -3.96 -20.98 -8.05
N SER A 152 -4.29 -22.22 -8.41
CA SER A 152 -3.37 -23.37 -8.25
C SER A 152 -2.06 -23.26 -9.04
N ARG A 153 -2.00 -22.42 -10.10
CA ARG A 153 -0.74 -22.15 -10.81
C ARG A 153 0.26 -21.45 -9.90
N ALA A 154 -0.22 -20.69 -8.91
CA ALA A 154 0.60 -20.02 -7.93
C ALA A 154 1.39 -21.00 -7.05
N ASP A 155 1.04 -22.30 -6.98
CA ASP A 155 1.81 -23.27 -6.18
C ASP A 155 3.23 -23.47 -6.72
N ARG A 156 3.41 -23.32 -8.04
CA ARG A 156 4.70 -23.43 -8.72
C ARG A 156 5.49 -22.14 -8.52
N MET A 157 6.59 -22.22 -7.77
CA MET A 157 7.48 -21.07 -7.54
C MET A 157 7.98 -20.42 -8.84
N ALA A 158 8.25 -21.23 -9.87
CA ALA A 158 8.67 -20.75 -11.18
C ALA A 158 7.63 -19.87 -11.90
N VAL A 159 6.35 -19.94 -11.50
CA VAL A 159 5.27 -19.08 -12.02
C VAL A 159 5.03 -17.93 -11.07
N ARG A 160 4.89 -18.22 -9.77
CA ARG A 160 4.59 -17.24 -8.73
C ARG A 160 5.66 -16.16 -8.61
N LEU A 161 6.94 -16.55 -8.55
CA LEU A 161 8.04 -15.61 -8.34
C LEU A 161 8.11 -14.51 -9.43
N PRO A 162 8.21 -14.84 -10.74
CA PRO A 162 8.23 -13.81 -11.78
C PRO A 162 6.92 -13.01 -11.85
N ALA A 163 5.77 -13.63 -11.58
CA ALA A 163 4.48 -12.91 -11.58
C ALA A 163 4.40 -11.87 -10.46
N VAL A 164 4.86 -12.21 -9.25
CA VAL A 164 4.87 -11.25 -8.14
C VAL A 164 5.90 -10.15 -8.38
N ILE A 165 7.10 -10.48 -8.86
CA ILE A 165 8.10 -9.46 -9.23
C ILE A 165 7.53 -8.49 -10.27
N ALA A 166 6.91 -9.00 -11.34
CA ALA A 166 6.28 -8.17 -12.35
C ALA A 166 5.17 -7.30 -11.77
N THR A 167 4.36 -7.84 -10.86
CA THR A 167 3.28 -7.08 -10.20
C THR A 167 3.85 -5.97 -9.30
N VAL A 168 4.93 -6.24 -8.55
CA VAL A 168 5.61 -5.21 -7.74
C VAL A 168 6.19 -4.11 -8.64
N LEU A 169 6.83 -4.46 -9.76
CA LEU A 169 7.31 -3.47 -10.71
C LEU A 169 6.20 -2.63 -11.32
N LEU A 170 5.04 -3.23 -11.63
CA LEU A 170 3.88 -2.48 -12.10
C LEU A 170 3.35 -1.52 -11.04
N MET A 171 3.41 -1.88 -9.76
CA MET A 171 3.10 -0.96 -8.67
C MET A 171 4.15 0.16 -8.59
N ASP A 172 5.43 -0.13 -8.76
CA ASP A 172 6.50 0.88 -8.77
C ASP A 172 6.35 1.88 -9.93
N VAL A 173 6.01 1.38 -11.12
CA VAL A 173 5.65 2.17 -12.31
C VAL A 173 4.45 3.10 -12.07
N VAL A 174 3.60 2.81 -11.09
CA VAL A 174 2.50 3.69 -10.67
C VAL A 174 2.96 4.65 -9.56
N LEU A 175 3.69 4.16 -8.56
CA LEU A 175 4.07 4.94 -7.38
C LEU A 175 5.11 6.01 -7.72
N ASP A 176 6.24 5.61 -8.30
CA ASP A 176 7.42 6.46 -8.40
C ASP A 176 7.26 7.70 -9.28
N PRO A 177 6.59 7.63 -10.46
CA PRO A 177 6.30 8.84 -11.22
C PRO A 177 5.50 9.88 -10.45
N GLY A 178 4.53 9.44 -9.64
CA GLY A 178 3.74 10.32 -8.80
C GLY A 178 4.57 10.89 -7.65
N ALA A 179 5.44 10.08 -7.05
CA ALA A 179 6.30 10.50 -5.97
C ALA A 179 7.40 11.47 -6.43
N VAL A 180 7.97 11.28 -7.63
CA VAL A 180 8.87 12.25 -8.27
C VAL A 180 8.13 13.56 -8.57
N ALA A 181 6.91 13.49 -9.11
CA ALA A 181 6.12 14.69 -9.41
C ALA A 181 5.72 15.48 -8.16
N LEU A 182 5.53 14.80 -7.02
CA LEU A 182 5.31 15.42 -5.71
C LEU A 182 6.61 15.90 -5.04
N GLY A 183 7.79 15.56 -5.58
CA GLY A 183 9.08 15.88 -4.98
C GLY A 183 9.47 15.00 -3.79
N PHE A 184 8.81 13.86 -3.57
CA PHE A 184 9.22 12.90 -2.54
C PHE A 184 10.58 12.29 -2.88
N TRP A 185 10.75 11.90 -4.14
CA TRP A 185 12.00 11.39 -4.68
C TRP A 185 12.59 12.42 -5.62
N VAL A 186 13.85 12.75 -5.42
CA VAL A 186 14.60 13.55 -6.39
C VAL A 186 15.74 12.70 -6.93
N TYR A 187 15.70 12.45 -8.23
CA TYR A 187 16.78 11.81 -8.99
C TYR A 187 17.55 12.89 -9.76
N PRO A 188 18.75 13.31 -9.32
CA PRO A 188 19.48 14.43 -9.93
C PRO A 188 19.82 14.20 -11.41
N GLY A 189 20.15 12.96 -11.77
CA GLY A 189 20.40 12.55 -13.15
C GLY A 189 19.14 12.40 -14.00
N GLY A 190 17.95 12.60 -13.41
CA GLY A 190 16.68 12.30 -14.02
C GLY A 190 16.53 10.80 -14.35
N GLY A 191 15.60 10.50 -15.25
CA GLY A 191 15.32 9.13 -15.62
C GLY A 191 14.39 9.01 -16.81
N ALA A 192 14.48 7.87 -17.50
CA ALA A 192 13.78 7.62 -18.75
C ALA A 192 12.26 7.52 -18.60
N PHE A 193 11.76 7.22 -17.40
CA PHE A 193 10.34 7.04 -17.13
C PHE A 193 9.86 8.05 -16.09
N TYR A 194 9.32 9.18 -16.56
CA TYR A 194 8.82 10.28 -15.72
C TYR A 194 9.83 10.75 -14.65
N GLY A 195 11.11 10.81 -15.01
CA GLY A 195 12.19 11.21 -14.10
C GLY A 195 12.78 10.08 -13.25
N VAL A 196 12.24 8.86 -13.34
CA VAL A 196 12.72 7.67 -12.62
C VAL A 196 13.74 6.90 -13.47
N PRO A 197 14.96 6.62 -12.96
CA PRO A 197 16.00 5.92 -13.70
C PRO A 197 15.73 4.41 -13.79
N LEU A 198 16.22 3.77 -14.85
CA LEU A 198 16.03 2.32 -15.05
C LEU A 198 16.70 1.46 -13.96
N SER A 199 17.74 1.98 -13.30
CA SER A 199 18.37 1.35 -12.15
C SER A 199 17.39 1.14 -11.00
N ASN A 200 16.45 2.08 -10.78
CA ASN A 200 15.43 1.95 -9.74
C ASN A 200 14.62 0.67 -9.94
N TYR A 201 14.07 0.46 -11.14
CA TYR A 201 13.32 -0.75 -11.47
C TYR A 201 14.16 -2.03 -11.34
N ALA A 202 15.45 -1.98 -11.69
CA ALA A 202 16.35 -3.11 -11.47
C ALA A 202 16.56 -3.41 -9.97
N GLY A 203 16.68 -2.37 -9.14
CA GLY A 203 16.70 -2.49 -7.69
C GLY A 203 15.40 -3.08 -7.13
N TRP A 204 14.25 -2.66 -7.65
CA TRP A 204 12.96 -3.23 -7.26
C TRP A 204 12.81 -4.70 -7.66
N VAL A 205 13.41 -5.17 -8.75
CA VAL A 205 13.49 -6.61 -9.05
C VAL A 205 14.24 -7.35 -7.93
N LEU A 206 15.37 -6.82 -7.48
CA LEU A 206 16.15 -7.42 -6.39
C LEU A 206 15.32 -7.45 -5.09
N SER A 207 14.76 -6.31 -4.71
CA SER A 207 13.99 -6.16 -3.47
C SER A 207 12.72 -7.01 -3.48
N ALA A 208 11.99 -7.06 -4.60
CA ALA A 208 10.85 -7.95 -4.78
C ALA A 208 11.26 -9.42 -4.70
N THR A 209 12.38 -9.80 -5.31
CA THR A 209 12.89 -11.19 -5.28
C THR A 209 13.18 -11.63 -3.84
N VAL A 210 13.94 -10.82 -3.10
CA VAL A 210 14.26 -11.09 -1.68
C VAL A 210 12.97 -11.21 -0.87
N ALA A 211 12.06 -10.26 -1.04
CA ALA A 211 10.82 -10.22 -0.28
C ALA A 211 9.93 -11.43 -0.57
N VAL A 212 9.68 -11.77 -1.84
CA VAL A 212 8.87 -12.95 -2.22
C VAL A 212 9.48 -14.24 -1.68
N VAL A 213 10.80 -14.38 -1.77
CA VAL A 213 11.52 -15.55 -1.26
C VAL A 213 11.39 -15.69 0.26
N VAL A 214 11.46 -14.58 1.00
CA VAL A 214 11.23 -14.60 2.45
C VAL A 214 9.78 -14.93 2.76
N LEU A 215 8.81 -14.32 2.07
CA LEU A 215 7.38 -14.62 2.25
C LEU A 215 7.08 -16.10 2.02
N ASP A 216 7.57 -16.67 0.90
CA ASP A 216 7.40 -18.08 0.56
C ASP A 216 7.99 -19.04 1.59
N ARG A 217 9.06 -18.64 2.27
CA ARG A 217 9.71 -19.49 3.28
C ARG A 217 9.08 -19.34 4.66
N THR A 218 8.47 -18.20 4.97
CA THR A 218 8.12 -17.84 6.36
C THR A 218 6.63 -17.81 6.62
N PHE A 219 5.81 -17.48 5.63
CA PHE A 219 4.36 -17.48 5.74
C PHE A 219 3.77 -18.85 5.38
N ASP A 220 2.71 -19.23 6.09
CA ASP A 220 1.86 -20.34 5.68
C ASP A 220 0.92 -19.88 4.56
N ARG A 221 1.18 -20.34 3.33
CA ARG A 221 0.35 -20.01 2.16
C ARG A 221 -1.09 -20.51 2.32
N GLY A 222 -1.30 -21.66 2.98
CA GLY A 222 -2.64 -22.20 3.20
C GLY A 222 -3.47 -21.28 4.07
N GLY A 223 -2.92 -20.86 5.21
CA GLY A 223 -3.51 -19.85 6.10
C GLY A 223 -3.75 -18.50 5.41
N LEU A 224 -2.80 -18.00 4.61
CA LEU A 224 -2.99 -16.77 3.84
C LEU A 224 -4.13 -16.88 2.84
N LEU A 225 -4.22 -17.98 2.07
CA LEU A 225 -5.30 -18.20 1.10
C LEU A 225 -6.67 -18.34 1.78
N ALA A 226 -6.74 -19.07 2.90
CA ALA A 226 -7.97 -19.23 3.68
C ALA A 226 -8.43 -17.90 4.29
N ARG A 227 -7.48 -17.05 4.71
CA ARG A 227 -7.79 -15.73 5.21
C ARG A 227 -8.17 -14.77 4.08
N LEU A 228 -7.46 -14.78 2.96
CA LEU A 228 -7.79 -14.02 1.76
C LEU A 228 -9.18 -14.38 1.22
N SER A 229 -9.60 -15.65 1.34
CA SER A 229 -10.92 -16.07 0.90
C SER A 229 -12.05 -15.54 1.80
N SER A 230 -11.82 -15.45 3.11
CA SER A 230 -12.81 -15.08 4.14
C SER A 230 -12.77 -13.61 4.56
N CYS A 231 -11.67 -12.90 4.31
CA CYS A 231 -11.46 -11.51 4.66
C CYS A 231 -11.62 -10.61 3.43
N GLU A 232 -12.81 -10.04 3.28
CA GLU A 232 -13.18 -9.23 2.12
C GLU A 232 -12.30 -7.98 1.91
N PHE A 233 -11.76 -7.40 2.98
CA PHE A 233 -10.98 -6.16 2.95
C PHE A 233 -9.48 -6.35 2.76
N MET A 234 -9.00 -7.60 2.62
CA MET A 234 -7.57 -7.89 2.64
C MET A 234 -6.78 -7.28 1.47
N LEU A 235 -7.45 -6.91 0.37
CA LEU A 235 -6.87 -6.22 -0.79
C LEU A 235 -7.29 -4.74 -0.88
N ASP A 236 -7.97 -4.20 0.11
CA ASP A 236 -8.46 -2.82 0.07
C ASP A 236 -7.33 -1.78 0.05
N ASP A 237 -6.16 -2.16 0.56
CA ASP A 237 -4.96 -1.33 0.46
C ASP A 237 -4.52 -1.11 -1.01
N LEU A 238 -4.79 -2.06 -1.91
CA LEU A 238 -4.59 -1.86 -3.36
C LEU A 238 -5.60 -0.88 -3.95
N VAL A 239 -6.82 -0.81 -3.42
CA VAL A 239 -7.80 0.20 -3.84
C VAL A 239 -7.29 1.58 -3.44
N SER A 240 -6.83 1.73 -2.19
CA SER A 240 -6.20 2.95 -1.72
C SER A 240 -5.02 3.36 -2.58
N PHE A 241 -4.17 2.40 -2.92
CA PHE A 241 -3.04 2.60 -3.83
C PHE A 241 -3.47 3.13 -5.20
N VAL A 242 -4.48 2.51 -5.83
CA VAL A 242 -4.98 2.91 -7.15
C VAL A 242 -5.60 4.31 -7.10
N ILE A 243 -6.41 4.62 -6.09
CA ILE A 243 -7.06 5.94 -5.95
C ILE A 243 -6.02 7.03 -5.72
N LEU A 244 -5.12 6.82 -4.74
CA LEU A 244 -4.10 7.80 -4.35
C LEU A 244 -3.15 8.07 -5.51
N TRP A 245 -2.41 7.04 -5.94
CA TRP A 245 -1.36 7.22 -6.94
C TRP A 245 -1.92 7.39 -8.35
N GLY A 246 -3.03 6.73 -8.69
CA GLY A 246 -3.71 6.97 -9.96
C GLY A 246 -4.19 8.41 -10.08
N GLY A 247 -4.76 8.98 -9.01
CA GLY A 247 -5.20 10.39 -8.95
C GLY A 247 -4.04 11.37 -9.07
N ILE A 248 -2.96 11.16 -8.31
CA ILE A 248 -1.73 11.98 -8.39
C ILE A 248 -1.15 11.94 -9.81
N ASN A 249 -0.98 10.75 -10.39
CA ASN A 249 -0.45 10.62 -11.75
C ASN A 249 -1.35 11.24 -12.81
N ALA A 250 -2.67 11.18 -12.65
CA ALA A 250 -3.60 11.84 -13.55
C ALA A 250 -3.46 13.36 -13.48
N TRP A 251 -3.26 13.92 -12.28
CA TRP A 251 -3.01 15.36 -12.09
C TRP A 251 -1.73 15.82 -12.79
N PHE A 252 -0.64 15.07 -12.63
CA PHE A 252 0.67 15.43 -13.19
C PHE A 252 0.87 14.95 -14.65
N GLY A 253 -0.12 14.31 -15.27
CA GLY A 253 -0.07 13.90 -16.68
C GLY A 253 0.76 12.64 -16.96
N ASN A 254 1.04 11.81 -15.95
CA ASN A 254 1.77 10.56 -16.07
C ASN A 254 0.88 9.43 -16.61
N TRP A 255 0.34 9.59 -17.82
CA TRP A 255 -0.73 8.74 -18.37
C TRP A 255 -0.40 7.25 -18.48
N ALA A 256 0.87 6.88 -18.69
CA ALA A 256 1.25 5.46 -18.67
C ALA A 256 1.09 4.85 -17.27
N ALA A 257 1.47 5.58 -16.22
CA ALA A 257 1.23 5.18 -14.83
C ALA A 257 -0.28 5.11 -14.53
N VAL A 258 -1.07 6.07 -15.01
CA VAL A 258 -2.54 6.04 -14.88
C VAL A 258 -3.15 4.79 -15.53
N ALA A 259 -2.69 4.41 -16.72
CA ALA A 259 -3.17 3.22 -17.41
C ALA A 259 -2.87 1.93 -16.61
N VAL A 260 -1.68 1.84 -16.00
CA VAL A 260 -1.32 0.70 -15.13
C VAL A 260 -2.16 0.70 -13.86
N ALA A 261 -2.36 1.85 -13.22
CA ALA A 261 -3.25 1.98 -12.05
C ALA A 261 -4.69 1.56 -12.38
N ALA A 262 -5.21 1.97 -13.54
CA ALA A 262 -6.53 1.57 -14.01
C ALA A 262 -6.60 0.05 -14.26
N ALA A 263 -5.54 -0.57 -14.78
CA ALA A 263 -5.48 -2.02 -14.94
C ALA A 263 -5.55 -2.76 -13.60
N PHE A 264 -4.88 -2.26 -12.56
CA PHE A 264 -5.06 -2.77 -11.18
C PHE A 264 -6.50 -2.60 -10.70
N GLY A 265 -7.11 -1.43 -10.89
CA GLY A 265 -8.50 -1.18 -10.54
C GLY A 265 -9.48 -2.16 -11.20
N VAL A 266 -9.32 -2.40 -12.50
CA VAL A 266 -10.12 -3.39 -13.25
C VAL A 266 -9.87 -4.81 -12.72
N GLY A 267 -8.63 -5.16 -12.40
CA GLY A 267 -8.28 -6.44 -11.77
C GLY A 267 -8.98 -6.65 -10.42
N LEU A 268 -9.03 -5.62 -9.58
CA LEU A 268 -9.70 -5.66 -8.27
C LEU A 268 -11.23 -5.82 -8.42
N VAL A 269 -11.85 -5.10 -9.36
CA VAL A 269 -13.30 -5.24 -9.62
C VAL A 269 -13.62 -6.65 -10.13
N ARG A 270 -12.80 -7.21 -11.01
CA ARG A 270 -13.00 -8.56 -11.57
C ARG A 270 -12.80 -9.68 -10.56
N THR A 271 -12.08 -9.45 -9.47
CA THR A 271 -11.90 -10.45 -8.41
C THR A 271 -13.07 -10.50 -7.42
N GLU A 272 -14.14 -9.72 -7.65
CA GLU A 272 -15.34 -9.59 -6.80
C GLU A 272 -15.05 -9.22 -5.33
N ARG A 273 -13.80 -8.83 -5.02
CA ARG A 273 -13.37 -8.42 -3.67
C ARG A 273 -13.78 -6.99 -3.33
N PHE A 274 -14.01 -6.18 -4.36
CA PHE A 274 -14.45 -4.81 -4.20
C PHE A 274 -15.96 -4.69 -4.39
N ASP A 275 -16.67 -4.39 -3.30
CA ASP A 275 -18.10 -4.13 -3.36
C ASP A 275 -18.35 -2.74 -3.97
N SER A 276 -18.82 -2.72 -5.23
CA SER A 276 -19.24 -1.48 -5.90
C SER A 276 -20.30 -0.68 -5.11
N ARG A 277 -20.97 -1.29 -4.11
CA ARG A 277 -21.86 -0.59 -3.18
C ARG A 277 -21.14 0.44 -2.31
N LEU A 278 -19.82 0.36 -2.15
CA LEU A 278 -19.02 1.38 -1.45
C LEU A 278 -19.13 2.76 -2.11
N PHE A 279 -19.42 2.84 -3.42
CA PHE A 279 -19.65 4.11 -4.12
C PHE A 279 -21.13 4.52 -4.18
N ARG A 280 -22.05 3.75 -3.58
CA ARG A 280 -23.43 4.19 -3.44
C ARG A 280 -23.48 5.17 -2.26
N LEU A 281 -23.78 6.43 -2.58
CA LEU A 281 -24.11 7.42 -1.56
C LEU A 281 -25.16 6.82 -0.61
N PRO A 282 -25.03 7.03 0.71
CA PRO A 282 -26.10 6.71 1.65
C PRO A 282 -27.39 7.33 1.14
N SER A 283 -28.48 6.57 1.09
CA SER A 283 -29.79 7.14 0.80
C SER A 283 -30.00 8.36 1.70
N PRO A 284 -30.37 9.54 1.15
CA PRO A 284 -30.60 10.71 1.97
C PRO A 284 -31.62 10.32 3.05
N PRO A 285 -31.38 10.72 4.30
CA PRO A 285 -32.20 10.29 5.40
C PRO A 285 -33.66 10.72 5.16
N THR A 286 -34.59 9.84 5.51
CA THR A 286 -36.02 9.94 5.16
C THR A 286 -36.72 11.17 5.73
N TRP A 287 -36.08 11.92 6.64
CA TRP A 287 -36.60 13.20 7.16
C TRP A 287 -36.57 14.35 6.16
N TRP A 288 -35.93 14.19 4.99
CA TRP A 288 -36.01 15.18 3.90
C TRP A 288 -37.28 15.04 3.05
N ARG A 289 -38.03 13.93 3.16
CA ARG A 289 -39.32 13.75 2.47
C ARG A 289 -40.47 14.11 3.39
N SER A 290 -40.51 15.38 3.76
CA SER A 290 -41.71 16.01 4.30
C SER A 290 -41.88 17.35 3.59
N GLU A 291 -42.43 17.28 2.38
CA GLU A 291 -43.46 18.15 1.77
C GLU A 291 -43.64 17.78 0.29
#